data_AF-A0A158NXJ8-F1
#
_entry.id   AF-A0A158NXJ8-F1
#
_cell.length_a   1.000
_cell.length_b   1.000
_cell.length_c   1.000
_cell.angle_alpha   90.00
_cell.angle_beta   90.00
_cell.angle_gamma   90.00
#
_symmetry.space_group_name_H-M   'P 1'
#
loop_
_entity.id
_entity.type
_entity.pdbx_description
1 polymer ?
#
loop_
_entity_poly.entity_id
_entity_poly.type
_entity_poly.pdbx_seq_one_letter_code
_entity_poly.pdbx_strand_id
1 'polypeptide(L)'
;MNSKQAEIWLAVLYTGSMISSVTSVISLVTTWQNWVVTLDGCIDVDCGCILYGINTFRTFLGGDEKLCHFVAYALIPIIVISLCLGAYHGYRCCIHKNLDEPKQINHEQVYND
;
A
#
# COMPACT_ATOMS: atom_id res chain seq x y z
N MET A 1 -0.04 -19.80 19.38
CA MET A 1 -1.00 -19.26 18.38
C MET A 1 -1.33 -20.39 17.40
N ASN A 2 -2.60 -20.62 17.08
CA ASN A 2 -3.01 -21.64 16.11
C ASN A 2 -2.87 -21.10 14.67
N SER A 3 -2.75 -21.97 13.67
CA SER A 3 -2.63 -21.63 12.25
C SER A 3 -3.74 -20.69 11.76
N LYS A 4 -5.01 -20.98 12.07
CA LYS A 4 -6.14 -20.11 11.72
C LYS A 4 -6.00 -18.70 12.29
N GLN A 5 -5.53 -18.60 13.54
CA GLN A 5 -5.34 -17.30 14.19
C GLN A 5 -4.16 -16.54 13.57
N ALA A 6 -3.10 -17.24 13.16
CA ALA A 6 -1.98 -16.65 12.45
C ALA A 6 -2.42 -16.07 11.10
N GLU A 7 -3.21 -16.81 10.32
CA GLU A 7 -3.73 -16.36 9.02
C GLU A 7 -4.61 -15.11 9.16
N ILE A 8 -5.46 -15.04 10.20
CA ILE A 8 -6.27 -13.85 10.50
C ILE A 8 -5.39 -12.64 10.81
N TRP A 9 -4.39 -12.81 11.68
CA TRP A 9 -3.48 -11.72 12.03
C TRP A 9 -2.68 -11.25 10.82
N LEU A 10 -2.18 -12.16 9.99
CA LEU A 10 -1.47 -11.80 8.76
C LEU A 10 -2.38 -11.02 7.82
N ALA A 11 -3.61 -11.48 7.60
CA ALA A 11 -4.58 -10.76 6.76
C ALA A 11 -4.85 -9.34 7.27
N VAL A 12 -5.06 -9.17 8.58
CA VAL A 12 -5.29 -7.86 9.20
C VAL A 12 -4.06 -6.96 9.08
N LEU A 13 -2.87 -7.48 9.39
CA LEU A 13 -1.64 -6.69 9.39
C LEU A 13 -1.24 -6.26 7.98
N TYR A 14 -1.32 -7.14 6.98
CA TYR A 14 -1.04 -6.78 5.59
C TYR A 14 -2.05 -5.77 5.04
N THR A 15 -3.35 -5.98 5.32
CA THR A 15 -4.40 -5.04 4.89
C THR A 15 -4.23 -3.68 5.56
N GLY A 16 -3.98 -3.65 6.87
CA GLY A 16 -3.71 -2.42 7.60
C GLY A 16 -2.45 -1.70 7.11
N SER A 17 -1.37 -2.44 6.84
CA SER A 17 -0.14 -1.91 6.27
C SER A 17 -0.39 -1.27 4.89
N MET A 18 -1.18 -1.93 4.03
CA MET A 18 -1.56 -1.39 2.74
C MET A 18 -2.32 -0.05 2.89
N ILE A 19 -3.36 -0.01 3.74
CA ILE A 19 -4.17 1.20 3.95
C ILE A 19 -3.32 2.35 4.50
N SER A 20 -2.49 2.08 5.52
CA SER A 20 -1.60 3.08 6.10
C SER A 20 -0.58 3.59 5.09
N SER A 21 -0.03 2.72 4.25
CA SER A 21 0.91 3.10 3.19
C SER A 21 0.24 3.98 2.13
N VAL A 22 -0.95 3.61 1.65
CA VAL A 22 -1.74 4.42 0.71
C VAL A 22 -2.06 5.79 1.30
N THR A 23 -2.52 5.83 2.56
CA THR A 23 -2.80 7.08 3.26
C THR A 23 -1.57 7.97 3.34
N SER A 24 -0.41 7.39 3.70
CA SER A 24 0.86 8.12 3.76
C SER A 24 1.26 8.71 2.42
N VAL A 25 1.14 7.95 1.32
CA VAL A 25 1.41 8.45 -0.03
C VAL A 25 0.48 9.62 -0.37
N ILE A 26 -0.82 9.47 -0.14
CA ILE A 26 -1.81 10.51 -0.45
C ILE A 26 -1.52 11.79 0.35
N SER A 27 -1.22 11.69 1.65
CA SER A 27 -0.89 12.85 2.49
C SER A 27 0.35 13.58 1.97
N LEU A 28 1.39 12.84 1.59
CA LEU A 28 2.63 13.45 1.09
C LEU A 28 2.44 14.10 -0.28
N VAL A 29 1.80 13.39 -1.22
CA VAL A 29 1.52 13.91 -2.57
C VAL A 29 0.62 15.14 -2.50
N THR A 30 -0.43 15.11 -1.66
CA THR A 30 -1.32 16.27 -1.50
C THR A 30 -0.56 17.49 -0.99
N THR A 31 0.29 17.31 0.02
CA THR A 31 1.12 18.39 0.57
C THR A 31 2.08 18.93 -0.49
N TRP A 32 2.75 18.05 -1.23
CA TRP A 32 3.68 18.45 -2.30
C TRP A 32 2.97 19.15 -3.47
N GLN A 33 1.75 18.78 -3.84
CA GLN A 33 1.04 19.45 -4.93
C GLN A 33 0.43 20.80 -4.52
N ASN A 34 0.15 21.03 -3.24
CA ASN A 34 -0.62 22.20 -2.78
C ASN A 34 0.17 23.19 -1.91
N TRP A 35 1.41 22.90 -1.54
CA TRP A 35 2.15 23.76 -0.62
C TRP A 35 2.41 25.16 -1.17
N VAL A 36 2.61 25.32 -2.48
CA VAL A 36 2.90 26.62 -3.10
C VAL A 36 1.74 27.58 -2.89
N VAL A 37 0.50 27.11 -3.12
CA VAL A 37 -0.73 27.88 -2.89
C VAL A 37 -0.91 28.20 -1.41
N THR A 38 -0.45 27.33 -0.52
CA THR A 38 -0.64 27.49 0.94
C THR A 38 0.37 28.44 1.55
N LEU A 39 1.62 28.43 1.09
CA LEU A 39 2.71 29.25 1.64
C LEU A 39 2.84 30.61 0.96
N ASP A 40 2.27 30.81 -0.24
CA ASP A 40 2.33 32.05 -1.03
C ASP A 40 3.75 32.65 -1.09
N GLY A 41 4.75 31.77 -1.19
CA GLY A 41 6.13 32.10 -0.83
C GLY A 41 7.17 31.93 -1.94
N CYS A 42 6.78 31.49 -3.13
CA CYS A 42 7.71 31.10 -4.19
C CYS A 42 7.81 32.19 -5.27
N ILE A 43 9.04 32.52 -5.71
CA ILE A 43 9.30 33.57 -6.73
C ILE A 43 9.20 33.02 -8.16
N ASP A 44 9.39 31.71 -8.35
CA ASP A 44 9.52 31.08 -9.67
C ASP A 44 8.30 30.22 -10.03
N VAL A 45 8.14 29.91 -11.32
CA VAL A 45 7.08 29.02 -11.83
C VAL A 45 7.33 27.55 -11.46
N ASP A 46 8.56 27.18 -11.12
CA ASP A 46 8.98 25.80 -10.83
C ASP A 46 9.45 25.66 -9.37
N CYS A 47 8.50 25.78 -8.44
CA CYS A 47 8.77 25.80 -7.00
C CYS A 47 9.32 24.48 -6.45
N GLY A 48 9.25 23.39 -7.21
CA GLY A 48 9.80 22.09 -6.82
C GLY A 48 9.09 21.44 -5.62
N CYS A 49 9.89 20.82 -4.74
CA CYS A 49 9.43 19.98 -3.63
C CYS A 49 9.37 20.76 -2.30
N ILE A 50 8.36 20.53 -1.47
CA ILE A 50 8.32 21.11 -0.11
C ILE A 50 9.41 20.51 0.81
N LEU A 51 9.78 19.24 0.60
CA LEU A 51 10.82 18.59 1.40
C LEU A 51 12.19 19.19 1.08
N TYR A 52 12.97 19.40 2.14
CA TYR A 52 14.30 20.02 2.06
C TYR A 52 14.32 21.41 1.42
N GLY A 53 13.18 22.10 1.37
CA GLY A 53 13.12 23.50 0.97
C GLY A 53 13.83 24.42 1.96
N ILE A 54 14.29 25.56 1.45
CA ILE A 54 15.05 26.56 2.19
C ILE A 54 14.17 27.80 2.37
N ASN A 55 13.95 28.19 3.63
CA ASN A 55 13.28 29.44 3.93
C ASN A 55 14.28 30.60 3.89
N THR A 56 13.93 31.67 3.18
CA THR A 56 14.69 32.94 3.13
C THR A 56 13.89 34.04 3.83
N PHE A 57 14.46 35.23 3.99
CA PHE A 57 13.81 36.34 4.70
C PHE A 57 12.49 36.80 4.10
N ARG A 58 12.23 36.54 2.82
CA ARG A 58 11.00 36.96 2.14
C ARG A 58 10.28 35.84 1.40
N THR A 59 10.94 34.71 1.16
CA THR A 59 10.47 33.69 0.21
C THR A 59 10.92 32.28 0.61
N PHE A 60 10.24 31.26 0.09
CA PHE A 60 10.55 29.87 0.31
C PHE A 60 10.96 29.23 -1.02
N LEU A 61 12.17 28.68 -1.06
CA LEU A 61 12.72 27.94 -2.19
C LEU A 61 12.45 26.45 -1.95
N GLY A 62 11.70 25.79 -2.82
CA GLY A 62 11.52 24.34 -2.68
C GLY A 62 12.78 23.55 -3.02
N GLY A 63 12.83 22.31 -2.55
CA GLY A 63 13.90 21.36 -2.81
C GLY A 63 13.73 20.63 -4.14
N ASP A 64 14.62 19.66 -4.37
CA ASP A 64 14.64 18.86 -5.59
C ASP A 64 13.37 17.99 -5.74
N GLU A 65 12.71 18.11 -6.88
CA GLU A 65 11.52 17.36 -7.26
C GLU A 65 11.74 15.84 -7.24
N LYS A 66 12.96 15.38 -7.55
CA LYS A 66 13.32 13.94 -7.56
C LYS A 66 13.26 13.33 -6.16
N LEU A 67 13.57 14.11 -5.13
CA LEU A 67 13.45 13.66 -3.73
C LEU A 67 11.98 13.44 -3.36
N CYS A 68 11.11 14.38 -3.72
CA CYS A 68 9.68 14.23 -3.50
C CYS A 68 9.09 13.02 -4.24
N HIS A 69 9.48 12.81 -5.51
CA HIS A 69 9.10 11.60 -6.25
C HIS A 69 9.54 10.33 -5.52
N PHE A 70 10.79 10.27 -5.08
CA PHE A 70 11.31 9.12 -4.37
C PHE A 70 10.53 8.86 -3.07
N VAL A 71 10.37 9.86 -2.22
CA VAL A 71 9.69 9.68 -0.92
C VAL A 71 8.20 9.39 -1.10
N ALA A 72 7.52 10.03 -2.06
CA ALA A 72 6.11 9.81 -2.34
C ALA A 72 5.82 8.41 -2.89
N TYR A 73 6.71 7.87 -3.72
CA TYR A 73 6.45 6.63 -4.44
C TYR A 73 7.26 5.43 -3.94
N ALA A 74 8.18 5.62 -2.98
CA ALA A 74 8.95 4.53 -2.36
C ALA A 74 8.07 3.45 -1.71
N LEU A 75 6.84 3.81 -1.29
CA LEU A 75 5.90 2.86 -0.68
C LEU A 75 5.10 2.02 -1.69
N ILE A 76 5.18 2.31 -3.01
CA ILE A 76 4.43 1.55 -4.03
C ILE A 76 4.71 0.04 -3.96
N PRO A 77 5.96 -0.44 -3.90
CA PRO A 77 6.23 -1.88 -3.81
C PRO A 77 5.63 -2.52 -2.56
N ILE A 78 5.64 -1.79 -1.43
CA ILE A 78 5.06 -2.24 -0.17
C ILE A 78 3.54 -2.37 -0.30
N ILE A 79 2.88 -1.39 -0.92
CA ILE A 79 1.44 -1.44 -1.17
C ILE A 79 1.08 -2.67 -2.01
N VAL A 80 1.83 -2.95 -3.07
CA VAL A 80 1.59 -4.11 -3.95
C VAL A 80 1.77 -5.43 -3.19
N ILE A 81 2.88 -5.59 -2.46
CA ILE A 81 3.16 -6.81 -1.70
C ILE A 81 2.09 -7.01 -0.60
N SER A 82 1.77 -5.97 0.16
CA SER A 82 0.77 -6.00 1.22
C SER A 82 -0.64 -6.29 0.67
N LEU A 83 -0.99 -5.78 -0.52
CA LEU A 83 -2.25 -6.11 -1.18
C LEU A 83 -2.30 -7.60 -1.56
N CYS A 84 -1.26 -8.12 -2.21
CA CYS A 84 -1.20 -9.52 -2.62
C CYS A 84 -1.28 -10.48 -1.41
N LEU A 85 -0.47 -10.22 -0.38
CA LEU A 85 -0.43 -11.06 0.82
C LEU A 85 -1.70 -10.91 1.67
N GLY A 86 -2.22 -9.70 1.81
CA GLY A 86 -3.49 -9.44 2.49
C GLY A 86 -4.65 -10.18 1.82
N ALA A 87 -4.75 -10.12 0.50
CA ALA A 87 -5.74 -10.86 -0.27
C ALA A 87 -5.57 -12.39 -0.14
N TYR A 88 -4.34 -12.89 -0.19
CA TYR A 88 -4.03 -14.31 -0.05
C TYR A 88 -4.43 -14.87 1.32
N HIS A 89 -4.00 -14.21 2.40
CA HIS A 89 -4.32 -14.64 3.76
C HIS A 89 -5.81 -14.43 4.09
N GLY A 90 -6.41 -13.36 3.59
CA GLY A 90 -7.85 -13.12 3.70
C GLY A 90 -8.68 -14.20 3.00
N TYR A 91 -8.30 -14.55 1.76
CA TYR A 91 -8.93 -15.65 1.00
C TYR A 91 -8.90 -16.96 1.80
N ARG A 92 -7.75 -17.31 2.38
CA ARG A 92 -7.59 -18.55 3.20
C ARG A 92 -8.43 -18.55 4.47
N CYS A 93 -8.71 -17.38 5.04
CA CYS A 93 -9.59 -17.26 6.20
C CYS A 93 -11.07 -17.40 5.82
N CYS A 94 -11.48 -16.83 4.69
CA CYS A 94 -12.88 -16.75 4.28
C CYS A 94 -13.37 -17.97 3.50
N ILE A 95 -12.48 -18.68 2.78
CA ILE A 95 -12.82 -19.86 2.01
C ILE A 95 -12.30 -21.10 2.73
N HIS A 96 -13.21 -21.76 3.46
CA HIS A 96 -13.00 -23.12 3.93
C HIS A 96 -12.91 -24.03 2.70
N LYS A 97 -11.69 -24.32 2.29
CA LYS A 97 -11.43 -25.45 1.42
C LYS A 97 -11.66 -26.70 2.26
N ASN A 98 -12.76 -27.44 2.02
CA ASN A 98 -12.88 -28.86 2.34
C ASN A 98 -11.85 -29.67 1.52
N LEU A 99 -10.56 -29.33 1.65
CA LEU A 99 -9.44 -30.10 1.13
C LEU A 99 -8.91 -31.06 2.21
N ASP A 100 -9.27 -30.85 3.48
CA ASP A 100 -8.98 -31.78 4.57
C ASP A 100 -9.94 -32.98 4.58
N GLU A 101 -11.12 -32.84 3.96
CA GLU A 101 -11.97 -33.99 3.66
C GLU A 101 -11.47 -34.63 2.36
N PRO A 102 -10.89 -35.86 2.40
CA PRO A 102 -10.53 -36.55 1.19
C PRO A 102 -11.82 -36.74 0.37
N LYS A 103 -11.88 -36.11 -0.80
CA LYS A 103 -12.95 -36.38 -1.77
C LYS A 103 -12.81 -37.84 -2.17
N GLN A 104 -13.64 -38.72 -1.59
CA GLN A 104 -13.72 -40.11 -2.03
C GLN A 104 -14.14 -40.11 -3.50
N ILE A 105 -13.19 -40.43 -4.36
CA ILE A 105 -13.45 -40.71 -5.77
C ILE A 105 -14.04 -42.12 -5.77
N ASN A 106 -15.37 -42.23 -5.66
CA ASN A 106 -16.02 -43.53 -5.75
C ASN A 106 -15.78 -44.08 -7.16
N HIS A 107 -14.95 -45.12 -7.22
CA HIS A 107 -14.48 -45.80 -8.43
C HIS A 107 -15.55 -46.70 -9.07
N GLU A 108 -16.83 -46.45 -8.78
CA GLU A 108 -17.97 -47.28 -9.23
C GLU A 108 -18.58 -46.82 -10.56
N GLN A 109 -18.20 -45.66 -11.11
CA GLN A 109 -18.78 -45.16 -12.37
C GLN A 109 -17.97 -45.45 -13.64
N VAL A 110 -16.91 -46.26 -13.58
CA VAL A 110 -16.12 -46.63 -14.79
C VAL A 110 -16.51 -48.00 -15.37
N TYR A 111 -17.50 -48.69 -14.80
CA TYR A 111 -18.03 -49.93 -15.35
C TYR A 111 -19.51 -49.80 -15.70
N ASN A 112 -19.84 -48.94 -16.67
CA ASN A 112 -21.02 -49.04 -17.55
C ASN A 112 -20.99 -47.86 -18.54
N ASP A 113 -20.26 -48.04 -19.63
CA ASP A 113 -20.69 -47.78 -21.01
C ASP A 113 -19.62 -48.29 -22.00
#